data_AF-A0A699R1I1-F1
#
_entry.id   AF-A0A699R1I1-F1
#
_cell.length_a   1.000
_cell.length_b   1.000
_cell.length_c   1.000
_cell.angle_alpha   90.00
_cell.angle_beta   90.00
_cell.angle_gamma   90.00
#
_symmetry.space_group_name_H-M   'P 1'
#
loop_
_entity.id
_entity.type
_entity.pdbx_description
1 polymer ?
#
loop_
_entity_poly.entity_id
_entity_poly.type
_entity_poly.pdbx_seq_one_letter_code
_entity_poly.pdbx_strand_id
1 'polypeptide(L)'
;MVWKELLDSSAGLNWNAYAQPIGIEQANKITWTELKRLLTNKYCPRTKIKKMEDEFYDLTVKGNYLKTYIRRFQELATLCPNMVPNTEKLMEAFIDGLPRSIEGN
;
A
#
# COMPACT_ATOMS: atom_id res chain seq x y z
N MET A 1 -9.81 7.86 -26.27
CA MET A 1 -11.00 6.98 -26.16
C MET A 1 -10.74 5.74 -25.30
N VAL A 2 -9.57 5.09 -25.43
CA VAL A 2 -9.20 3.85 -24.70
C VAL A 2 -9.29 3.94 -23.16
N TRP A 3 -9.00 5.10 -22.56
CA TRP A 3 -8.97 5.24 -21.10
C TRP A 3 -10.35 5.44 -20.45
N LYS A 4 -11.37 5.88 -21.22
CA LYS A 4 -12.69 6.25 -20.68
C LYS A 4 -13.43 5.04 -20.14
N GLU A 5 -13.54 3.98 -20.95
CA GLU A 5 -14.24 2.75 -20.58
C GLU A 5 -13.55 2.03 -19.42
N LEU A 6 -12.21 2.03 -19.41
CA LEU A 6 -11.41 1.35 -18.39
C LEU A 6 -11.52 2.02 -17.01
N LEU A 7 -11.64 3.35 -16.96
CA LEU A 7 -11.73 4.12 -15.72
C LEU A 7 -13.16 4.26 -15.17
N ASP A 8 -14.15 4.38 -16.07
CA ASP A 8 -15.56 4.37 -15.70
C ASP A 8 -15.97 2.99 -15.14
N SER A 9 -15.37 1.89 -15.65
CA SER A 9 -15.66 0.51 -15.22
C SER A 9 -14.89 0.07 -13.96
N SER A 10 -13.60 0.40 -13.82
CA SER A 10 -12.75 -0.21 -12.77
C SER A 10 -12.72 0.56 -11.45
N ALA A 11 -13.05 1.85 -11.46
CA ALA A 11 -12.74 2.73 -10.33
C ALA A 11 -13.93 3.59 -9.87
N GLY A 12 -14.98 3.77 -10.67
CA GLY A 12 -15.98 4.82 -10.40
C GLY A 12 -15.35 6.23 -10.52
N LEU A 13 -14.32 6.36 -11.36
CA LEU A 13 -13.74 7.63 -11.74
C LEU A 13 -14.54 8.18 -12.91
N ASN A 14 -15.31 9.25 -12.69
CA ASN A 14 -15.91 9.99 -13.79
C ASN A 14 -14.79 10.70 -14.58
N TRP A 15 -14.24 10.02 -15.59
CA TRP A 15 -13.15 10.55 -16.42
C TRP A 15 -13.55 11.88 -17.08
N ASN A 16 -14.84 12.06 -17.40
CA ASN A 16 -15.33 13.29 -18.00
C ASN A 16 -15.24 14.47 -17.00
N ALA A 17 -15.53 14.26 -15.71
CA ALA A 17 -15.34 15.29 -14.68
C ALA A 17 -13.87 15.69 -14.50
N TYR A 18 -12.94 14.75 -14.73
CA TYR A 18 -11.51 15.02 -14.68
C TYR A 18 -11.00 15.70 -15.96
N ALA A 19 -11.47 15.30 -17.13
CA ALA A 19 -11.07 15.87 -18.42
C ALA A 19 -11.68 17.25 -18.68
N GLN A 20 -12.78 17.63 -18.01
CA GLN A 20 -13.45 18.91 -18.22
C GLN A 20 -12.57 20.15 -17.89
N PRO A 21 -11.88 20.23 -16.73
CA PRO A 21 -11.05 21.40 -16.39
C PRO A 21 -9.74 21.50 -17.19
N ILE A 22 -9.18 20.39 -17.66
CA ILE A 22 -7.91 20.33 -18.41
C ILE A 22 -8.10 20.23 -19.94
N GLY A 23 -9.33 19.96 -20.39
CA GLY A 23 -9.67 19.76 -21.79
C GLY A 23 -9.33 18.35 -22.31
N ILE A 24 -10.16 17.85 -23.23
CA ILE A 24 -10.01 16.50 -23.82
C ILE A 24 -8.66 16.32 -24.51
N GLU A 25 -8.13 17.38 -25.12
CA GLU A 25 -6.86 17.36 -25.84
C GLU A 25 -5.65 17.15 -24.92
N GLN A 26 -5.64 17.76 -23.73
CA GLN A 26 -4.60 17.52 -22.73
C GLN A 26 -4.83 16.20 -21.99
N ALA A 27 -6.09 15.85 -21.72
CA ALA A 27 -6.42 14.56 -21.11
C ALA A 27 -5.95 13.37 -21.96
N ASN A 28 -5.97 13.51 -23.29
CA ASN A 28 -5.43 12.50 -24.22
C ASN A 28 -3.89 12.42 -24.23
N LYS A 29 -3.19 13.45 -23.73
CA LYS A 29 -1.72 13.47 -23.60
C LYS A 29 -1.22 12.84 -22.30
N ILE A 30 -2.13 12.51 -21.37
CA ILE A 30 -1.77 11.88 -20.09
C ILE A 30 -1.14 10.53 -20.35
N THR A 31 0.06 10.35 -19.81
CA THR A 31 0.79 9.10 -19.92
C THR A 31 0.21 8.03 -18.98
N TRP A 32 0.48 6.75 -19.28
CA TRP A 32 0.10 5.65 -18.40
C TRP A 32 0.68 5.81 -16.97
N THR A 33 1.86 6.39 -16.85
CA THR A 33 2.51 6.65 -15.55
C THR A 33 1.75 7.69 -14.73
N GLU A 34 1.32 8.79 -15.35
CA GLU A 34 0.51 9.80 -14.68
C GLU A 34 -0.86 9.28 -14.31
N LEU A 35 -1.49 8.48 -15.17
CA LEU A 35 -2.78 7.86 -14.87
C LEU A 35 -2.67 6.92 -13.66
N LYS A 36 -1.65 6.05 -13.62
CA LYS A 36 -1.37 5.22 -12.44
C LYS A 36 -1.19 6.06 -11.18
N ARG A 37 -0.41 7.14 -11.25
CA ARG A 37 -0.22 8.06 -10.12
C ARG A 37 -1.53 8.65 -9.61
N LEU A 38 -2.42 9.10 -10.51
CA LEU A 38 -3.72 9.66 -10.16
C LEU A 38 -4.63 8.63 -9.48
N LEU A 39 -4.68 7.41 -10.04
CA LEU A 39 -5.42 6.29 -9.47
C LEU A 39 -4.89 5.94 -8.07
N THR A 40 -3.58 5.75 -7.93
CA THR A 40 -2.94 5.45 -6.65
C THR A 40 -3.24 6.55 -5.62
N ASN A 41 -3.12 7.83 -5.98
CA ASN A 41 -3.41 8.93 -5.06
C ASN A 41 -4.87 8.95 -4.57
N LYS A 42 -5.83 8.61 -5.44
CA LYS A 42 -7.26 8.60 -5.08
C LYS A 42 -7.64 7.42 -4.19
N TYR A 43 -7.20 6.20 -4.55
CA TYR A 43 -7.66 4.97 -3.88
C TYR A 43 -6.71 4.49 -2.79
N CYS A 44 -5.40 4.70 -2.97
CA CYS A 44 -4.34 4.38 -2.03
C CYS A 44 -3.59 5.66 -1.60
N PRO A 45 -4.29 6.62 -0.97
CA PRO A 45 -3.68 7.88 -0.57
C PRO A 45 -2.48 7.63 0.34
N ARG A 46 -1.45 8.47 0.19
CA ARG A 46 -0.19 8.35 0.95
C ARG A 46 -0.40 8.25 2.46
N THR A 47 -1.46 8.85 2.99
CA THR A 47 -1.86 8.79 4.41
C THR A 47 -2.28 7.39 4.86
N LYS A 48 -3.00 6.63 4.01
CA LYS A 48 -3.35 5.23 4.33
C LYS A 48 -2.13 4.34 4.28
N ILE A 49 -1.26 4.52 3.27
CA ILE A 49 0.02 3.82 3.18
C ILE A 49 0.86 4.12 4.42
N LYS A 50 0.97 5.40 4.81
CA LYS A 50 1.74 5.80 6.00
C LYS A 50 1.23 5.12 7.26
N LYS A 51 -0.08 5.05 7.47
CA LYS A 51 -0.66 4.33 8.62
C LYS A 51 -0.28 2.84 8.64
N MET A 52 -0.22 2.20 7.47
CA MET A 52 0.21 0.80 7.36
C MET A 52 1.71 0.66 7.62
N GLU A 53 2.54 1.59 7.14
CA GLU A 53 3.99 1.65 7.43
C GLU A 53 4.25 1.86 8.93
N ASP A 54 3.55 2.81 9.55
CA ASP A 54 3.64 3.10 10.99
C ASP A 54 3.20 1.86 11.80
N GLU A 55 2.09 1.22 11.42
CA GLU A 55 1.64 -0.03 12.06
C GLU A 55 2.65 -1.17 11.88
N PHE A 56 3.29 -1.27 10.70
CA PHE A 56 4.34 -2.26 10.46
C PHE A 56 5.52 -2.03 11.40
N TYR A 57 5.99 -0.78 11.49
CA TYR A 57 7.14 -0.40 12.31
C TYR A 57 6.91 -0.72 13.80
N ASP A 58 5.69 -0.49 14.29
CA ASP A 58 5.30 -0.77 15.68
C ASP A 58 4.78 -2.20 15.90
N LEU A 59 4.83 -3.07 14.89
CA LEU A 59 4.24 -4.40 14.97
C LEU A 59 5.09 -5.32 15.86
N THR A 60 4.55 -5.66 17.03
CA THR A 60 5.15 -6.65 17.93
C THR A 60 4.14 -7.73 18.31
N VAL A 61 4.65 -8.90 18.70
CA VAL A 61 3.81 -9.94 19.31
C VAL A 61 3.25 -9.41 20.63
N LYS A 62 1.93 -9.54 20.82
CA LYS A 62 1.25 -9.22 22.09
C LYS A 62 0.89 -10.53 22.78
N GLY A 63 1.35 -10.73 24.02
CA GLY A 63 1.08 -11.94 24.80
C GLY A 63 1.39 -13.23 24.03
N ASN A 64 0.47 -14.19 24.06
CA ASN A 64 0.63 -15.49 23.37
C ASN A 64 0.01 -15.52 21.96
N TYR A 65 -0.26 -14.37 21.34
CA TYR A 65 -0.99 -14.30 20.07
C TYR A 65 -0.08 -14.33 18.83
N LEU A 66 0.86 -15.28 18.77
CA LEU A 66 1.83 -15.40 17.66
C LEU A 66 1.15 -15.57 16.29
N LYS A 67 0.06 -16.36 16.23
CA LYS A 67 -0.68 -16.58 14.98
C LYS A 67 -1.28 -15.27 14.41
N THR A 68 -1.73 -14.39 15.29
CA THR A 68 -2.27 -13.07 14.92
C THR A 68 -1.16 -12.18 14.39
N TYR A 69 0.02 -12.18 15.05
CA TYR A 69 1.20 -11.46 14.60
C TYR A 69 1.64 -11.91 13.20
N ILE A 70 1.82 -13.22 12.97
CA ILE A 70 2.26 -13.76 11.66
C ILE A 70 1.29 -13.34 10.55
N ARG A 71 -0.02 -13.50 10.78
CA ARG A 71 -1.03 -13.09 9.82
C ARG A 71 -0.92 -11.60 9.51
N ARG A 72 -0.82 -10.76 10.54
CA ARG A 72 -0.78 -9.30 10.36
C ARG A 72 0.50 -8.83 9.68
N PHE A 73 1.64 -9.44 10.03
CA PHE A 73 2.93 -9.20 9.40
C PHE A 73 2.87 -9.51 7.90
N GLN A 74 2.32 -10.65 7.52
CA GLN A 74 2.16 -11.04 6.11
C GLN A 74 1.26 -10.07 5.33
N GLU A 75 0.13 -9.66 5.92
CA GLU A 75 -0.77 -8.67 5.34
C GLU A 75 -0.04 -7.34 5.09
N LEU A 76 0.68 -6.83 6.10
CA LEU A 76 1.40 -5.56 6.00
C LEU A 76 2.62 -5.65 5.05
N ALA A 77 3.32 -6.77 4.99
CA ALA A 77 4.44 -6.98 4.05
C ALA A 77 3.97 -6.98 2.60
N THR A 78 2.77 -7.49 2.36
CA THR A 78 2.12 -7.44 1.05
C THR A 78 1.68 -6.02 0.68
N LEU A 79 1.16 -5.26 1.65
CA LEU A 79 0.66 -3.90 1.43
C LEU A 79 1.77 -2.85 1.33
N CYS A 80 2.90 -3.05 2.00
CA CYS A 80 4.02 -2.12 2.09
C CYS A 80 5.36 -2.81 1.72
N PRO A 81 5.52 -3.32 0.49
CA PRO A 81 6.71 -4.07 0.10
C PRO A 81 8.01 -3.26 0.20
N ASN A 82 7.92 -1.93 0.14
CA ASN A 82 9.08 -1.03 0.30
C ASN A 82 9.68 -1.07 1.73
N MET A 83 8.91 -1.45 2.75
CA MET A 83 9.41 -1.60 4.13
C MET A 83 10.32 -2.83 4.28
N VAL A 84 10.13 -3.83 3.40
CA VAL A 84 10.84 -5.12 3.41
C VAL A 84 11.29 -5.48 1.99
N PRO A 85 12.21 -4.69 1.40
CA PRO A 85 12.50 -4.73 -0.04
C PRO A 85 13.18 -6.03 -0.50
N ASN A 86 13.67 -6.84 0.42
CA ASN A 86 14.31 -8.13 0.15
C ASN A 86 14.05 -9.11 1.31
N THR A 87 14.43 -10.36 1.10
CA THR A 87 14.23 -11.45 2.07
C THR A 87 14.98 -11.20 3.39
N GLU A 88 16.17 -10.59 3.36
CA GLU A 88 16.95 -10.28 4.56
C GLU A 88 16.21 -9.28 5.45
N LYS A 89 15.75 -8.16 4.88
CA LYS A 89 14.95 -7.14 5.60
C LYS A 89 13.60 -7.67 6.06
N LEU A 90 12.99 -8.57 5.30
CA LEU A 90 11.78 -9.28 5.73
C LEU A 90 12.03 -10.12 6.98
N MET A 91 13.13 -10.88 7.03
CA MET A 91 13.48 -11.71 8.18
C MET A 91 13.88 -10.88 9.39
N GLU A 92 14.70 -9.84 9.22
CA GLU A 92 15.07 -8.89 10.27
C GLU A 92 13.81 -8.31 10.94
N ALA A 93 12.91 -7.72 10.14
CA ALA A 93 11.70 -7.10 10.67
C ALA A 93 10.78 -8.13 11.36
N PHE A 94 10.73 -9.37 10.84
CA PHE A 94 9.94 -10.43 11.48
C PHE A 94 10.50 -10.80 12.86
N ILE A 95 11.82 -10.91 12.99
CA ILE A 95 12.51 -11.27 14.24
C ILE A 95 12.42 -10.12 15.25
N ASP A 96 12.58 -8.88 14.80
CA ASP A 96 12.52 -7.69 15.65
C ASP A 96 11.17 -7.51 16.35
N GLY A 97 10.07 -7.95 15.71
CA GLY A 97 8.74 -7.95 16.31
C GLY A 97 8.46 -9.10 17.29
N LEU A 98 9.35 -10.10 17.38
CA LEU A 98 9.20 -11.21 18.33
C LEU A 98 9.59 -10.78 19.75
N PRO A 99 8.98 -11.37 20.79
CA PRO A 99 9.39 -11.10 22.15
C PRO A 99 10.81 -11.66 22.33
N ARG A 100 11.73 -10.83 22.83
CA ARG A 100 13.03 -11.32 23.29
C ARG A 100 12.74 -12.38 24.36
N SER A 101 13.14 -13.63 24.09
CA SER A 101 13.19 -14.65 25.13
C SER A 101 14.03 -14.07 26.27
N ILE A 102 13.39 -13.78 27.41
CA ILE A 102 14.13 -13.57 28.64
C ILE A 102 14.38 -14.99 29.15
N GLU A 103 15.49 -15.59 28.74
CA GLU A 103 16.04 -16.73 29.47
C GLU A 103 16.37 -16.24 30.88
N GLY A 104 15.70 -16.82 31.88
CA GLY A 104 15.92 -16.44 33.26
C GLY A 104 14.99 -17.17 34.24
N ASN A 105 15.21 -18.48 34.41
CA ASN A 105 15.50 -19.10 35.71
C ASN A 105 16.01 -20.53 35.54
#